data_AF-A0A0S8KT47-F1
#
_entry.id   AF-A0A0S8KT47-F1
#
_cell.length_a   1.000
_cell.length_b   1.000
_cell.length_c   1.000
_cell.angle_alpha   90.00
_cell.angle_beta   90.00
_cell.angle_gamma   90.00
#
_symmetry.space_group_name_H-M   'P 1'
#
loop_
_entity.id
_entity.type
_entity.pdbx_description
1 polymer ?
#
loop_
_entity_poly.entity_id
_entity_poly.type
_entity_poly.pdbx_seq_one_letter_code
_entity_poly.pdbx_strand_id
1 'polypeptide(L)'
;MMNSDVKKRAREIIEIITAKLDHELISHRFDKPIAKATREFVYEARYPVTHRDFHKIIADFVQQIYEKALNASWMLTDPLDEAILLLENGYRSFLYGPGYTGAILHANDTEKGGIQAVLAGLAGAVNEIERQKYIDGVLTWHLHGISWDLQCETAQVILEDYGPFMPPQLCKCVPAQLVDVIPVIMQRYIDSQFTVQGILFQG
;
A
#
# COMPACT_ATOMS: atom_id res chain seq x y z
N MET A 1 -15.90 -29.24 -20.81
CA MET A 1 -14.59 -28.84 -20.24
C MET A 1 -14.36 -29.72 -19.02
N MET A 2 -13.27 -30.47 -18.98
CA MET A 2 -12.97 -31.38 -17.86
C MET A 2 -12.62 -30.54 -16.64
N ASN A 3 -13.13 -30.93 -15.48
CA ASN A 3 -12.95 -30.27 -14.18
C ASN A 3 -11.44 -29.98 -13.88
N SER A 4 -10.54 -30.84 -14.37
CA SER A 4 -9.08 -30.64 -14.29
C SER A 4 -8.57 -29.36 -14.94
N ASP A 5 -9.16 -28.93 -16.05
CA ASP A 5 -8.68 -27.77 -16.81
C ASP A 5 -9.05 -26.46 -16.11
N VAL A 6 -10.24 -26.42 -15.51
CA VAL A 6 -10.71 -25.26 -14.72
C VAL A 6 -9.86 -25.11 -13.46
N LYS A 7 -9.61 -26.22 -12.76
CA LYS A 7 -8.75 -26.24 -11.57
C LYS A 7 -7.31 -25.83 -11.85
N LYS A 8 -6.73 -26.29 -12.98
CA LYS A 8 -5.40 -25.87 -13.41
C LYS A 8 -5.37 -24.36 -13.64
N ARG A 9 -6.36 -23.82 -14.36
CA ARG A 9 -6.46 -22.38 -14.64
C ARG A 9 -6.66 -21.55 -13.36
N ALA A 10 -7.42 -22.05 -12.40
CA ALA A 10 -7.59 -21.41 -11.09
C ALA A 10 -6.25 -21.32 -10.33
N ARG A 11 -5.44 -22.39 -10.34
CA ARG A 11 -4.08 -22.38 -9.77
C ARG A 11 -3.17 -21.38 -10.49
N GLU A 12 -3.17 -21.36 -11.83
CA GLU A 12 -2.38 -20.41 -12.62
C GLU A 12 -2.73 -18.95 -12.27
N ILE A 13 -4.01 -18.64 -12.03
CA ILE A 13 -4.43 -17.29 -11.59
C ILE A 13 -3.83 -16.93 -10.23
N ILE A 14 -3.90 -17.85 -9.26
CA ILE A 14 -3.36 -17.63 -7.91
C ILE A 14 -1.84 -17.44 -7.96
N GLU A 15 -1.14 -18.25 -8.76
CA GLU A 15 0.30 -18.14 -8.98
C GLU A 15 0.67 -16.78 -9.59
N ILE A 16 -0.08 -16.32 -10.59
CA ILE A 16 0.12 -14.99 -11.21
C ILE A 16 -0.10 -13.87 -10.19
N ILE A 17 -1.18 -13.93 -9.39
CA ILE A 17 -1.46 -12.92 -8.37
C ILE A 17 -0.34 -12.91 -7.34
N THR A 18 0.05 -14.08 -6.83
CA THR A 18 1.10 -14.20 -5.81
C THR A 18 2.43 -13.68 -6.33
N ALA A 19 2.81 -14.00 -7.57
CA ALA A 19 4.04 -13.49 -8.18
C ALA A 19 4.01 -11.97 -8.41
N LYS A 20 2.83 -11.40 -8.74
CA LYS A 20 2.67 -9.95 -8.90
C LYS A 20 2.67 -9.20 -7.57
N LEU A 21 2.25 -9.86 -6.50
CA LEU A 21 2.16 -9.30 -5.15
C LEU A 21 3.32 -9.74 -4.25
N ASP A 22 4.37 -10.28 -4.86
CA ASP A 22 5.62 -10.63 -4.18
C ASP A 22 6.25 -9.39 -3.51
N HIS A 23 6.82 -9.59 -2.32
CA HIS A 23 7.35 -8.49 -1.54
C HIS A 23 8.55 -7.82 -2.18
N GLU A 24 9.44 -8.59 -2.78
CA GLU A 24 10.61 -8.03 -3.43
C GLU A 24 10.19 -7.16 -4.61
N LEU A 25 9.20 -7.61 -5.39
CA LEU A 25 8.65 -6.82 -6.50
C LEU A 25 8.03 -5.51 -6.00
N ILE A 26 7.15 -5.58 -5.00
CA ILE A 26 6.49 -4.39 -4.44
C ILE A 26 7.53 -3.43 -3.83
N SER A 27 8.53 -3.95 -3.14
CA SER A 27 9.60 -3.14 -2.54
C SER A 27 10.46 -2.42 -3.58
N HIS A 28 10.82 -3.12 -4.67
CA HIS A 28 11.55 -2.49 -5.77
C HIS A 28 10.71 -1.46 -6.53
N ARG A 29 9.39 -1.65 -6.57
CA ARG A 29 8.47 -0.77 -7.29
C ARG A 29 8.10 0.49 -6.52
N PHE A 30 7.90 0.40 -5.20
CA PHE A 30 7.39 1.49 -4.37
C PHE A 30 8.35 1.88 -3.24
N ASP A 31 8.63 0.95 -2.32
CA ASP A 31 9.38 1.26 -1.10
C ASP A 31 10.77 1.87 -1.39
N LYS A 32 11.57 1.21 -2.23
CA LYS A 32 12.95 1.63 -2.53
C LYS A 32 12.99 2.96 -3.30
N PRO A 33 12.20 3.17 -4.38
CA PRO A 33 12.14 4.46 -5.04
C PRO A 33 11.68 5.61 -4.13
N ILE A 34 10.63 5.42 -3.33
CA ILE A 34 10.12 6.45 -2.42
C ILE A 34 11.15 6.77 -1.34
N ALA A 35 11.78 5.76 -0.73
CA ALA A 35 12.82 5.96 0.28
C ALA A 35 14.05 6.68 -0.32
N LYS A 36 14.40 6.39 -1.57
CA LYS A 36 15.46 7.10 -2.28
C LYS A 36 15.09 8.57 -2.52
N ALA A 37 13.92 8.84 -3.11
CA ALA A 37 13.45 10.20 -3.38
C ALA A 37 13.28 11.01 -2.08
N THR A 38 12.92 10.37 -0.97
CA THR A 38 12.84 11.01 0.35
C THR A 38 14.21 11.46 0.83
N ARG A 39 15.24 10.60 0.71
CA ARG A 39 16.62 10.94 1.12
C ARG A 39 17.26 12.01 0.24
N GLU A 40 16.90 12.06 -1.03
CA GLU A 40 17.42 13.02 -2.01
C GLU A 40 16.65 14.36 -1.98
N PHE A 41 15.56 14.45 -1.23
CA PHE A 41 14.80 15.69 -1.11
C PHE A 41 15.55 16.69 -0.21
N VAL A 42 15.85 17.85 -0.77
CA VAL A 42 16.52 18.94 -0.08
C VAL A 42 15.52 20.09 0.07
N TYR A 43 15.41 20.62 1.28
CA TYR A 43 14.58 21.78 1.58
C TYR A 43 15.32 22.75 2.48
N GLU A 44 14.96 24.02 2.38
CA GLU A 44 15.41 25.06 3.30
C GLU A 44 14.26 25.41 4.24
N ALA A 45 14.41 25.11 5.53
CA ALA A 45 13.45 25.49 6.56
C ALA A 45 14.09 26.52 7.50
N ARG A 46 13.41 27.65 7.69
CA ARG A 46 13.68 28.57 8.80
C ARG A 46 12.69 28.27 9.90
N TYR A 47 13.16 28.24 11.14
CA TYR A 47 12.32 27.99 12.31
C TYR A 47 11.98 29.32 13.01
N PRO A 48 10.73 29.52 13.46
CA PRO A 48 9.57 28.64 13.27
C PRO A 48 9.14 28.56 11.80
N VAL A 49 8.65 27.39 11.38
CA VAL A 49 8.21 27.16 10.01
C VAL A 49 6.90 27.90 9.79
N THR A 50 6.91 28.87 8.88
CA THR A 50 5.69 29.60 8.54
C THR A 50 4.73 28.70 7.77
N HIS A 51 3.43 28.99 7.85
CA HIS A 51 2.41 28.25 7.08
C HIS A 51 2.73 28.20 5.58
N ARG A 52 3.24 29.31 5.02
CA ARG A 52 3.64 29.39 3.61
C ARG A 52 4.83 28.48 3.30
N ASP A 53 5.84 28.48 4.15
CA ASP A 53 7.02 27.63 3.95
C ASP A 53 6.66 26.16 4.13
N PHE A 54 5.81 25.83 5.10
CA PHE A 54 5.28 24.47 5.30
C PHE A 54 4.57 23.95 4.05
N HIS A 55 3.60 24.73 3.53
CA HIS A 55 2.86 24.38 2.32
C HIS A 55 3.76 24.16 1.12
N LYS A 56 4.72 25.06 0.89
CA LYS A 56 5.68 24.90 -0.19
C LYS A 56 6.48 23.59 -0.03
N ILE A 57 7.02 23.35 1.16
CA ILE A 57 7.87 22.18 1.42
C ILE A 57 7.10 20.87 1.19
N ILE A 58 5.86 20.74 1.70
CA ILE A 58 5.08 19.52 1.53
C ILE A 58 4.63 19.32 0.07
N ALA A 59 4.30 20.40 -0.64
CA ALA A 59 3.89 20.34 -2.05
C ALA A 59 5.07 19.91 -2.94
N ASP A 60 6.22 20.57 -2.79
CA ASP A 60 7.45 20.24 -3.51
C ASP A 60 7.89 18.80 -3.22
N PHE A 61 7.71 18.34 -1.97
CA PHE A 61 8.02 16.97 -1.57
C PHE A 61 7.13 15.95 -2.28
N VAL A 62 5.81 16.11 -2.20
CA VAL A 62 4.85 15.19 -2.83
C VAL A 62 5.06 15.17 -4.34
N GLN A 63 5.26 16.33 -4.96
CA GLN A 63 5.61 16.42 -6.38
C GLN A 63 6.88 15.61 -6.70
N GLN A 64 7.95 15.77 -5.93
CA GLN A 64 9.18 15.00 -6.14
C GLN A 64 8.93 13.49 -6.03
N ILE A 65 8.13 13.03 -5.07
CA ILE A 65 7.83 11.60 -4.91
C ILE A 65 7.09 11.07 -6.14
N TYR A 66 6.01 11.72 -6.57
CA TYR A 66 5.25 11.26 -7.73
C TYR A 66 6.06 11.34 -9.03
N GLU A 67 6.86 12.39 -9.23
CA GLU A 67 7.67 12.55 -10.43
C GLU A 67 8.87 11.58 -10.47
N LYS A 68 9.66 11.52 -9.40
CA LYS A 68 10.96 10.81 -9.40
C LYS A 68 10.88 9.38 -8.90
N ALA A 69 9.99 9.08 -7.94
CA ALA A 69 9.87 7.72 -7.41
C ALA A 69 8.84 6.89 -8.20
N LEU A 70 7.70 7.50 -8.54
CA LEU A 70 6.56 6.78 -9.12
C LEU A 70 6.41 6.95 -10.63
N ASN A 71 7.15 7.88 -11.25
CA ASN A 71 7.00 8.25 -12.66
C ASN A 71 5.54 8.59 -13.05
N ALA A 72 4.82 9.24 -12.15
CA ALA A 72 3.38 9.49 -12.23
C ALA A 72 3.04 10.99 -12.17
N SER A 73 3.84 11.83 -12.83
CA SER A 73 3.69 13.29 -12.84
C SER A 73 2.29 13.75 -13.31
N TRP A 74 1.66 12.99 -14.21
CA TRP A 74 0.33 13.27 -14.75
C TRP A 74 -0.82 13.11 -13.74
N MET A 75 -0.58 12.48 -12.58
CA MET A 75 -1.60 12.32 -11.55
C MET A 75 -1.77 13.55 -10.65
N LEU A 76 -0.77 14.43 -10.58
CA LEU A 76 -0.82 15.61 -9.71
C LEU A 76 -1.38 16.82 -10.46
N THR A 77 -2.65 17.14 -10.21
CA THR A 77 -3.26 18.39 -10.71
C THR A 77 -2.91 19.58 -9.81
N ASP A 78 -2.89 19.35 -8.50
CA ASP A 78 -2.42 20.31 -7.48
C ASP A 78 -1.62 19.56 -6.40
N PRO A 79 -0.28 19.70 -6.37
CA PRO A 79 0.57 19.02 -5.38
C PRO A 79 0.30 19.41 -3.92
N LEU A 80 -0.19 20.63 -3.66
CA LEU A 80 -0.47 21.08 -2.29
C LEU A 80 -1.75 20.44 -1.78
N ASP A 81 -2.81 20.43 -2.59
CA ASP A 81 -4.07 19.77 -2.22
C ASP A 81 -3.85 18.28 -1.96
N GLU A 82 -3.07 17.60 -2.81
CA GLU A 82 -2.71 16.20 -2.59
C GLU A 82 -1.91 16.03 -1.29
N ALA A 83 -0.92 16.89 -1.02
CA ALA A 83 -0.15 16.83 0.22
C ALA A 83 -1.03 17.00 1.47
N ILE A 84 -2.00 17.92 1.45
CA ILE A 84 -2.94 18.11 2.54
C ILE A 84 -3.83 16.87 2.71
N LEU A 85 -4.34 16.31 1.62
CA LEU A 85 -5.17 15.10 1.65
C LEU A 85 -4.39 13.89 2.21
N LEU A 86 -3.14 13.73 1.81
CA LEU A 86 -2.24 12.70 2.32
C LEU A 86 -1.99 12.87 3.82
N LEU A 87 -1.84 14.11 4.30
CA LEU A 87 -1.70 14.39 5.72
C LEU A 87 -2.97 14.03 6.49
N GLU A 88 -4.14 14.49 6.04
CA GLU A 88 -5.43 14.18 6.68
C GLU A 88 -5.66 12.67 6.83
N ASN A 89 -5.43 11.93 5.75
CA ASN A 89 -5.77 10.51 5.72
C ASN A 89 -4.67 9.61 6.30
N GLY A 90 -3.39 9.93 6.06
CA GLY A 90 -2.27 9.06 6.34
C GLY A 90 -1.35 9.52 7.47
N TYR A 91 -1.31 10.80 7.81
CA TYR A 91 -0.40 11.29 8.85
C TYR A 91 -0.92 10.99 10.26
N ARG A 92 -0.04 10.42 11.09
CA ARG A 92 -0.30 10.08 12.49
C ARG A 92 0.90 10.48 13.34
N SER A 93 0.76 11.53 14.13
CA SER A 93 1.71 11.84 15.21
C SER A 93 1.16 11.37 16.54
N PHE A 94 1.97 10.65 17.30
CA PHE A 94 1.64 10.27 18.68
C PHE A 94 1.52 11.51 19.59
N LEU A 95 2.30 12.55 19.32
CA LEU A 95 2.42 13.73 20.18
C LEU A 95 1.42 14.83 19.84
N TYR A 96 1.16 15.06 18.55
CA TYR A 96 0.34 16.20 18.08
C TYR A 96 -0.98 15.76 17.43
N GLY A 97 -1.25 14.46 17.37
CA GLY A 97 -2.45 13.89 16.76
C GLY A 97 -2.33 13.67 15.25
N PRO A 98 -3.43 13.20 14.62
CA PRO A 98 -3.48 12.94 13.20
C PRO A 98 -3.65 14.21 12.35
N GLY A 99 -3.48 14.07 11.05
CA GLY A 99 -3.93 15.05 10.07
C GLY A 99 -3.00 16.24 9.89
N TYR A 100 -3.45 17.21 9.08
CA TYR A 100 -2.68 18.39 8.73
C TYR A 100 -2.33 19.25 9.95
N THR A 101 -3.27 19.43 10.88
CA THR A 101 -3.04 20.23 12.08
C THR A 101 -1.93 19.64 12.94
N GLY A 102 -1.96 18.32 13.16
CA GLY A 102 -0.89 17.63 13.89
C GLY A 102 0.46 17.74 13.17
N ALA A 103 0.46 17.68 11.83
CA ALA A 103 1.67 17.81 11.03
C ALA A 103 2.31 19.21 11.16
N ILE A 104 1.52 20.29 11.14
CA ILE A 104 2.04 21.66 11.33
C ILE A 104 2.66 21.86 12.70
N LEU A 105 2.02 21.33 13.74
CA LEU A 105 2.55 21.39 15.10
C LEU A 105 3.86 20.62 15.20
N HIS A 106 3.93 19.42 14.61
CA HIS A 106 5.15 18.62 14.58
C HIS A 106 6.25 19.31 13.78
N ALA A 107 5.92 19.97 12.66
CA ALA A 107 6.89 20.66 11.82
C ALA A 107 7.68 21.74 12.58
N ASN A 108 7.08 22.34 13.61
CA ASN A 108 7.70 23.37 14.44
C ASN A 108 8.48 22.82 15.65
N ASP A 109 8.40 21.52 15.95
CA ASP A 109 9.12 20.91 17.06
C ASP A 109 10.41 20.23 16.58
N THR A 110 11.51 20.98 16.59
CA THR A 110 12.82 20.48 16.15
C THR A 110 13.38 19.37 17.05
N GLU A 111 12.97 19.30 18.32
CA GLU A 111 13.43 18.24 19.24
C GLU A 111 12.79 16.89 18.89
N LYS A 112 11.66 16.90 18.19
CA LYS A 112 10.95 15.70 17.71
C LYS A 112 11.15 15.41 16.22
N GLY A 113 12.10 16.09 15.59
CA GLY A 113 12.47 15.90 14.18
C GLY A 113 11.84 16.92 13.24
N GLY A 114 10.97 17.79 13.73
CA GLY A 114 10.44 18.94 12.99
C GLY A 114 9.79 18.55 11.67
N ILE A 115 10.05 19.35 10.65
CA ILE A 115 9.54 19.11 9.29
C ILE A 115 10.02 17.78 8.71
N GLN A 116 11.20 17.28 9.09
CA GLN A 116 11.71 16.00 8.58
C GLN A 116 10.82 14.82 9.00
N ALA A 117 10.28 14.86 10.23
CA ALA A 117 9.33 13.86 10.71
C ALA A 117 8.01 13.90 9.92
N VAL A 118 7.57 15.09 9.51
CA VAL A 118 6.39 15.26 8.64
C VAL A 118 6.64 14.65 7.26
N LEU A 119 7.79 14.94 6.64
CA LEU A 119 8.16 14.40 5.33
C LEU A 119 8.27 12.88 5.34
N ALA A 120 8.85 12.29 6.40
CA ALA A 120 8.86 10.85 6.58
C ALA A 120 7.45 10.26 6.70
N GLY A 121 6.55 10.93 7.43
CA GLY A 121 5.14 10.55 7.53
C GLY A 121 4.41 10.62 6.19
N LEU A 122 4.65 11.67 5.41
CA LEU A 122 4.11 11.81 4.04
C LEU A 122 4.61 10.71 3.11
N ALA A 123 5.91 10.40 3.14
CA ALA A 123 6.48 9.30 2.35
C ALA A 123 5.82 7.96 2.70
N GLY A 124 5.62 7.70 3.99
CA GLY A 124 4.90 6.52 4.47
C GLY A 124 3.46 6.47 3.96
N ALA A 125 2.73 7.59 4.04
CA ALA A 125 1.35 7.69 3.56
C ALA A 125 1.23 7.43 2.04
N VAL A 126 2.08 8.07 1.24
CA VAL A 126 2.13 7.84 -0.22
C VAL A 126 2.43 6.38 -0.52
N ASN A 127 3.43 5.80 0.17
CA ASN A 127 3.82 4.42 -0.05
C ASN A 127 2.66 3.46 0.23
N GLU A 128 1.97 3.62 1.36
CA GLU A 128 0.83 2.79 1.73
C GLU A 128 -0.30 2.88 0.70
N ILE A 129 -0.67 4.10 0.28
CA ILE A 129 -1.75 4.32 -0.69
C ILE A 129 -1.41 3.71 -2.04
N GLU A 130 -0.20 3.92 -2.55
CA GLU A 130 0.20 3.43 -3.88
C GLU A 130 0.40 1.91 -3.89
N ARG A 131 0.91 1.32 -2.79
CA ARG A 131 0.93 -0.13 -2.61
C ARG A 131 -0.48 -0.70 -2.61
N GLN A 132 -1.40 -0.09 -1.87
CA GLN A 132 -2.79 -0.56 -1.80
C GLN A 132 -3.49 -0.46 -3.16
N LYS A 133 -3.36 0.66 -3.87
CA LYS A 133 -3.88 0.81 -5.25
C LYS A 133 -3.36 -0.28 -6.18
N TYR A 134 -2.09 -0.63 -6.06
CA TYR A 134 -1.49 -1.70 -6.88
C TYR A 134 -2.05 -3.08 -6.53
N ILE A 135 -2.15 -3.40 -5.23
CA ILE A 135 -2.72 -4.67 -4.74
C ILE A 135 -4.16 -4.81 -5.23
N ASP A 136 -4.99 -3.78 -5.02
CA ASP A 136 -6.38 -3.75 -5.44
C ASP A 136 -6.52 -3.90 -6.96
N GLY A 137 -5.64 -3.25 -7.72
CA GLY A 137 -5.60 -3.35 -9.17
C GLY A 137 -5.27 -4.77 -9.66
N VAL A 138 -4.29 -5.43 -9.06
CA VAL A 138 -3.91 -6.82 -9.39
C VAL A 138 -5.06 -7.77 -9.06
N LEU A 139 -5.64 -7.68 -7.86
CA LEU A 139 -6.74 -8.54 -7.44
C LEU A 139 -7.97 -8.34 -8.34
N THR A 140 -8.35 -7.09 -8.59
CA THR A 140 -9.49 -6.75 -9.46
C THR A 140 -9.30 -7.30 -10.87
N TRP A 141 -8.12 -7.08 -11.46
CA TRP A 141 -7.84 -7.51 -12.83
C TRP A 141 -7.92 -9.02 -13.00
N HIS A 142 -7.47 -9.78 -12.00
CA HIS A 142 -7.37 -11.24 -12.10
C HIS A 142 -8.60 -11.99 -11.57
N LEU A 143 -9.40 -11.38 -10.67
CA LEU A 143 -10.53 -12.05 -10.03
C LEU A 143 -11.91 -11.58 -10.55
N HIS A 144 -12.08 -10.30 -10.92
CA HIS A 144 -13.40 -9.81 -11.38
C HIS A 144 -13.67 -10.09 -12.87
N GLY A 145 -12.65 -10.35 -13.67
CA GLY A 145 -12.79 -10.58 -15.12
C GLY A 145 -13.04 -12.03 -15.55
N ILE A 146 -13.11 -12.97 -14.62
CA ILE A 146 -13.24 -14.42 -14.89
C ILE A 146 -14.67 -14.92 -14.70
N SER A 147 -15.00 -16.07 -15.32
CA SER A 147 -16.33 -16.67 -15.20
C SER A 147 -16.64 -17.09 -13.77
N TRP A 148 -17.92 -17.06 -13.39
CA TRP A 148 -18.37 -17.47 -12.05
C TRP A 148 -17.86 -18.86 -11.64
N ASP A 149 -17.89 -19.84 -12.56
CA ASP A 149 -17.37 -21.19 -12.29
C ASP A 149 -15.87 -21.18 -11.96
N LEU A 150 -15.10 -20.31 -12.64
CA LEU A 150 -13.67 -20.19 -12.40
C LEU A 150 -13.40 -19.46 -11.08
N GLN A 151 -14.23 -18.48 -10.70
CA GLN A 151 -14.15 -17.83 -9.38
C GLN A 151 -14.42 -18.83 -8.25
N CYS A 152 -15.46 -19.67 -8.39
CA CYS A 152 -15.74 -20.73 -7.43
C CYS A 152 -14.58 -21.72 -7.34
N GLU A 153 -13.99 -22.10 -8.48
CA GLU A 153 -12.83 -22.99 -8.48
C GLU A 153 -11.58 -22.33 -7.86
N THR A 154 -11.37 -21.02 -8.07
CA THR A 154 -10.32 -20.26 -7.37
C THR A 154 -10.53 -20.26 -5.86
N ALA A 155 -11.76 -20.05 -5.37
CA ALA A 155 -12.07 -20.20 -3.94
C ALA A 155 -11.75 -21.61 -3.44
N GLN A 156 -12.13 -22.64 -4.20
CA GLN A 156 -11.86 -24.04 -3.84
C GLN A 156 -10.36 -24.31 -3.73
N VAL A 157 -9.55 -23.88 -4.71
CA VAL A 157 -8.09 -24.03 -4.67
C VAL A 157 -7.50 -23.32 -3.46
N ILE A 158 -7.96 -22.10 -3.17
CA ILE A 158 -7.50 -21.35 -2.00
C ILE A 158 -7.81 -22.08 -0.69
N LEU A 159 -9.01 -22.65 -0.54
CA LEU A 159 -9.36 -23.45 0.64
C LEU A 159 -8.50 -24.71 0.76
N GLU A 160 -8.20 -25.36 -0.35
CA GLU A 160 -7.37 -26.58 -0.36
C GLU A 160 -5.92 -26.28 0.02
N ASP A 161 -5.33 -25.26 -0.61
CA ASP A 161 -3.91 -24.97 -0.47
C ASP A 161 -3.60 -24.20 0.84
N TYR A 162 -4.55 -23.38 1.33
CA TYR A 162 -4.34 -22.51 2.51
C TYR A 162 -5.25 -22.83 3.70
N GLY A 163 -6.13 -23.83 3.60
CA GLY A 163 -7.07 -24.23 4.65
C GLY A 163 -6.47 -24.40 6.06
N PRO A 164 -5.25 -24.94 6.25
CA PRO A 164 -4.62 -25.04 7.56
C PRO A 164 -4.39 -23.70 8.27
N PHE A 165 -4.32 -22.59 7.53
CA PHE A 165 -4.07 -21.25 8.05
C PHE A 165 -5.34 -20.41 8.17
N MET A 166 -6.50 -20.96 7.79
CA MET A 166 -7.77 -20.23 7.78
C MET A 166 -8.59 -20.45 9.05
N PRO A 167 -9.42 -19.47 9.45
CA PRO A 167 -10.44 -19.66 10.46
C PRO A 167 -11.35 -20.87 10.12
N PRO A 168 -11.64 -21.76 11.09
CA PRO A 168 -12.46 -22.96 10.84
C PRO A 168 -13.85 -22.67 10.28
N GLN A 169 -14.38 -21.46 10.47
CA GLN A 169 -15.66 -21.03 9.92
C GLN A 169 -15.59 -20.89 8.39
N LEU A 170 -14.49 -20.36 7.85
CA LEU A 170 -14.31 -20.19 6.41
C LEU A 170 -14.08 -21.54 5.72
N CYS A 171 -13.37 -22.46 6.37
CA CYS A 171 -13.17 -23.82 5.84
C CYS A 171 -14.47 -24.63 5.71
N LYS A 172 -15.56 -24.20 6.36
CA LYS A 172 -16.88 -24.84 6.28
C LYS A 172 -17.79 -24.21 5.23
N CYS A 173 -17.43 -23.04 4.68
CA CYS A 173 -18.19 -22.38 3.64
C CYS A 173 -18.02 -23.14 2.32
N VAL A 174 -19.08 -23.13 1.50
CA VAL A 174 -18.94 -23.62 0.12
C VAL A 174 -18.24 -22.56 -0.74
N PRO A 175 -17.46 -22.93 -1.77
CA PRO A 175 -16.69 -21.96 -2.56
C PRO A 175 -17.50 -20.80 -3.14
N ALA A 176 -18.75 -21.06 -3.54
CA ALA A 176 -19.68 -20.04 -4.02
C ALA A 176 -20.00 -18.94 -3.00
N GLN A 177 -19.91 -19.22 -1.69
CA GLN A 177 -20.10 -18.24 -0.62
C GLN A 177 -18.85 -17.39 -0.37
N LEU A 178 -17.70 -17.79 -0.94
CA LEU A 178 -16.41 -17.21 -0.63
C LEU A 178 -15.87 -16.32 -1.76
N VAL A 179 -16.47 -16.35 -2.95
CA VAL A 179 -16.01 -15.61 -4.13
C VAL A 179 -15.74 -14.14 -3.81
N ASP A 180 -16.68 -13.47 -3.14
CA ASP A 180 -16.57 -12.04 -2.81
C ASP A 180 -15.52 -11.74 -1.73
N VAL A 181 -15.11 -12.74 -0.95
CA VAL A 181 -14.10 -12.59 0.10
C VAL A 181 -12.72 -13.10 -0.29
N ILE A 182 -12.57 -13.73 -1.48
CA ILE A 182 -11.26 -14.15 -2.01
C ILE A 182 -10.24 -13.01 -1.99
N PRO A 183 -10.55 -11.79 -2.48
CA PRO A 183 -9.57 -10.70 -2.49
C PRO A 183 -9.06 -10.38 -1.09
N VAL A 184 -9.96 -10.35 -0.10
CA VAL A 184 -9.63 -10.06 1.31
C VAL A 184 -8.76 -11.16 1.92
N ILE A 185 -9.09 -12.42 1.63
CA ILE A 185 -8.30 -13.57 2.11
C ILE A 185 -6.88 -13.52 1.53
N MET A 186 -6.77 -13.26 0.22
CA MET A 186 -5.48 -13.14 -0.46
C MET A 186 -4.65 -11.97 0.08
N GLN A 187 -5.27 -10.80 0.25
CA GLN A 187 -4.61 -9.64 0.81
C GLN A 187 -4.06 -9.92 2.21
N ARG A 188 -4.85 -10.54 3.10
CA ARG A 188 -4.38 -10.91 4.45
C ARG A 188 -3.21 -11.88 4.44
N TYR A 189 -3.19 -12.81 3.50
CA TYR A 189 -2.07 -13.74 3.34
C TYR A 189 -0.79 -12.99 2.96
N ILE A 190 -0.91 -12.08 2.00
CA ILE A 190 0.18 -11.21 1.54
C ILE A 190 0.68 -10.31 2.68
N ASP A 191 -0.22 -9.68 3.45
CA ASP A 191 0.09 -8.86 4.62
C ASP A 191 0.80 -9.65 5.72
N SER A 192 0.40 -10.91 5.91
CA SER A 192 1.05 -11.81 6.86
C SER A 192 2.47 -12.18 6.42
N GLN A 193 2.68 -12.43 5.12
CA GLN A 193 4.03 -12.64 4.58
C GLN A 193 4.91 -11.37 4.72
N PHE A 194 4.35 -10.19 4.44
CA PHE A 194 5.03 -8.92 4.67
C PHE A 194 5.44 -8.74 6.13
N THR A 195 4.55 -9.07 7.06
CA THR A 195 4.80 -8.95 8.50
C THR A 195 5.92 -9.89 8.96
N VAL A 196 5.91 -11.15 8.50
CA VAL A 196 6.94 -12.14 8.85
C VAL A 196 8.31 -11.74 8.29
N GLN A 197 8.37 -11.24 7.06
CA GLN A 197 9.63 -10.78 6.48
C GLN A 197 10.14 -9.48 7.14
N GLY A 198 9.25 -8.54 7.48
CA GLY A 198 9.61 -7.32 8.20
C GLY A 198 10.22 -7.58 9.59
N ILE A 199 9.77 -8.63 10.28
CA ILE A 199 10.34 -9.07 11.57
C ILE A 199 11.74 -9.68 11.38
N LEU A 200 11.99 -10.40 10.28
CA LEU A 200 13.30 -11.00 9.97
C LEU A 200 14.36 -9.95 9.57
N PHE A 201 13.96 -8.79 9.04
CA PHE A 201 14.86 -7.70 8.69
C PHE A 201 15.18 -6.73 9.83
N GLN A 202 14.57 -6.89 11.01
CA GLN A 202 14.89 -6.14 12.23
C GLN A 202 15.73 -6.93 13.25
N GLY A 203 16.24 -8.11 12.87
CA GLY A 203 17.16 -8.94 13.66
C GLY A 203 18.62 -8.72 13.32
#